data_AF-A0A1D2MX19-F1
#
_entry.id   AF-A0A1D2MX19-F1
#
_cell.length_a   1.000
_cell.length_b   1.000
_cell.length_c   1.000
_cell.angle_alpha   90.00
_cell.angle_beta   90.00
_cell.angle_gamma   90.00
#
_symmetry.space_group_name_H-M   'P 1'
#
loop_
_entity.id
_entity.type
_entity.pdbx_description
1 polymer ?
#
loop_
_entity_poly.entity_id
_entity_poly.type
_entity_poly.pdbx_seq_one_letter_code
_entity_poly.pdbx_strand_id
1 'polypeptide(L)'
;MIASRAQILGILLLGISAVYSQEETSCAGEEVKLDDSQKAVLSECLDKVGIKSIWKIPADKLACFGVCLLEKKDLMTPEGKINHEKALKYIEAVMPEKVRKPLIDGVDKCIKEHGDKVKGNDDPTCVTFMDVGQCVHDIFLDVCVD
;
A
#
# COMPACT_ATOMS: atom_id res chain seq x y z
N MET A 1 28.15 -0.06 -51.95
CA MET A 1 27.79 1.36 -51.76
C MET A 1 27.40 1.56 -50.32
N ILE A 2 28.03 2.53 -49.66
CA ILE A 2 27.90 2.86 -48.24
C ILE A 2 26.77 3.88 -48.07
N ALA A 3 25.99 3.70 -47.01
CA ALA A 3 25.12 4.65 -46.31
C ALA A 3 24.03 5.42 -47.09
N SER A 4 22.80 5.37 -46.60
CA SER A 4 22.37 6.45 -45.72
C SER A 4 21.19 6.04 -44.84
N ARG A 5 21.41 6.14 -43.53
CA ARG A 5 20.41 6.08 -42.47
C ARG A 5 19.79 7.47 -42.35
N ALA A 6 18.47 7.59 -42.41
CA ALA A 6 17.64 8.53 -41.65
C ALA A 6 16.26 8.63 -42.32
N GLN A 7 15.22 8.74 -41.48
CA GLN A 7 13.82 8.98 -41.86
C GLN A 7 13.17 7.71 -42.44
N ILE A 8 12.41 6.93 -41.67
CA ILE A 8 11.10 7.28 -41.13
C ILE A 8 10.97 6.43 -39.84
N LEU A 9 11.17 6.97 -38.64
CA LEU A 9 10.12 7.58 -37.80
C LEU A 9 8.72 6.91 -37.96
N GLY A 10 8.70 5.58 -38.01
CA GLY A 10 7.50 4.77 -38.15
C GLY A 10 7.09 4.14 -36.82
N ILE A 11 6.12 4.75 -36.14
CA ILE A 11 4.96 4.04 -35.57
C ILE A 11 5.31 2.82 -34.71
N LEU A 12 5.98 3.00 -33.57
CA LEU A 12 6.02 1.97 -32.51
C LEU A 12 6.39 2.64 -31.19
N LEU A 13 5.39 3.19 -30.52
CA LEU A 13 5.24 3.32 -29.05
C LEU A 13 3.92 4.05 -28.72
N LEU A 14 2.87 3.80 -29.53
CA LEU A 14 1.46 4.02 -29.17
C LEU A 14 1.04 2.92 -28.18
N GLY A 15 1.62 2.94 -26.98
CA GLY A 15 1.41 1.90 -25.98
C GLY A 15 1.31 2.41 -24.54
N ILE A 16 1.32 3.73 -24.30
CA ILE A 16 1.00 4.29 -22.98
C ILE A 16 -0.50 4.59 -22.94
N SER A 17 -1.29 3.55 -23.12
CA SER A 17 -2.73 3.54 -22.85
C SER A 17 -3.02 2.55 -21.74
N ALA A 18 -2.26 2.62 -20.65
CA ALA A 18 -2.77 2.20 -19.36
C ALA A 18 -3.24 3.48 -18.65
N VAL A 19 -4.38 4.01 -19.13
CA VAL A 19 -5.24 4.78 -18.24
C VAL A 19 -5.66 3.76 -17.18
N TYR A 20 -4.86 3.67 -16.11
CA TYR A 20 -5.28 3.04 -14.88
C TYR A 20 -6.43 3.92 -14.39
N SER A 21 -7.64 3.57 -14.80
CA SER A 21 -8.86 3.93 -14.10
C SER A 21 -8.69 3.33 -12.72
N GLN A 22 -8.10 4.12 -11.82
CA GLN A 22 -8.01 3.79 -10.42
C GLN A 22 -9.44 3.78 -9.93
N GLU A 23 -10.00 2.57 -9.80
CA GLU A 23 -11.31 2.35 -9.21
C GLU A 23 -11.35 3.14 -7.91
N GLU A 24 -12.26 4.11 -7.85
CA GLU A 24 -12.53 4.91 -6.66
C GLU A 24 -12.71 3.94 -5.50
N THR A 25 -11.76 3.93 -4.56
CA THR A 25 -11.92 3.12 -3.35
C THR A 25 -12.89 3.87 -2.46
N SER A 26 -14.16 3.47 -2.46
CA SER A 26 -15.11 3.94 -1.46
C SER A 26 -14.86 3.20 -0.14
N CYS A 27 -15.00 3.90 0.99
CA CYS A 27 -15.01 3.32 2.33
C CYS A 27 -16.30 3.77 3.04
N ALA A 28 -17.17 2.82 3.42
CA ALA A 28 -18.50 3.09 3.99
C ALA A 28 -19.35 4.08 3.17
N GLY A 29 -19.27 3.97 1.84
CA GLY A 29 -19.95 4.85 0.88
C GLY A 29 -19.32 6.24 0.71
N GLU A 30 -18.20 6.54 1.36
CA GLU A 30 -17.45 7.78 1.18
C GLU A 30 -16.24 7.56 0.27
N GLU A 31 -16.04 8.47 -0.68
CA GLU A 31 -14.93 8.38 -1.62
C GLU A 31 -13.59 8.61 -0.88
N VAL A 32 -12.70 7.61 -0.88
CA VAL A 32 -11.33 7.77 -0.39
C VAL A 32 -10.46 8.23 -1.54
N LYS A 33 -10.30 9.55 -1.65
CA LYS A 33 -9.41 10.15 -2.65
C LYS A 33 -7.97 10.03 -2.20
N LEU A 34 -7.22 9.17 -2.91
CA LEU A 34 -5.77 9.17 -2.82
C LEU A 34 -5.21 10.36 -3.60
N ASP A 35 -4.34 11.15 -2.97
CA ASP A 35 -3.58 12.18 -3.67
C ASP A 35 -2.47 11.56 -4.56
N ASP A 36 -1.87 12.35 -5.44
CA ASP A 36 -0.85 11.86 -6.38
C ASP A 36 0.39 11.28 -5.68
N SER A 37 0.75 11.80 -4.50
CA SER A 37 1.86 11.29 -3.69
C SER A 37 1.52 9.90 -3.13
N GLN A 38 0.31 9.72 -2.63
CA GLN A 38 -0.18 8.44 -2.12
C GLN A 38 -0.28 7.40 -3.24
N LYS A 39 -0.75 7.80 -4.44
CA LYS A 39 -0.77 6.94 -5.63
C LYS A 39 0.64 6.53 -6.05
N ALA A 40 1.60 7.45 -6.02
CA ALA A 40 2.98 7.17 -6.37
C ALA A 40 3.62 6.16 -5.40
N VAL A 41 3.42 6.34 -4.09
CA VAL A 41 3.88 5.39 -3.06
C VAL A 41 3.26 4.01 -3.27
N LEU A 42 1.96 3.94 -3.55
CA LEU A 42 1.27 2.69 -3.86
C LEU A 42 1.87 1.98 -5.08
N SER A 43 2.06 2.72 -6.18
CA SER A 43 2.66 2.18 -7.40
C SER A 43 4.07 1.67 -7.15
N GLU A 44 4.91 2.44 -6.46
CA GLU A 44 6.28 2.05 -6.16
C GLU A 44 6.33 0.76 -5.31
N CYS A 45 5.44 0.64 -4.32
CA CYS A 45 5.39 -0.56 -3.49
C CYS A 45 4.85 -1.78 -4.22
N LEU A 46 3.85 -1.61 -5.09
CA LEU A 46 3.38 -2.68 -5.98
C LEU A 46 4.49 -3.16 -6.92
N ASP A 47 5.25 -2.23 -7.51
CA ASP A 47 6.39 -2.55 -8.37
C ASP A 47 7.49 -3.28 -7.59
N LYS A 48 7.80 -2.84 -6.36
CA LYS A 48 8.81 -3.47 -5.47
C LYS A 48 8.50 -4.94 -5.21
N VAL A 49 7.23 -5.30 -5.06
CA VAL A 49 6.81 -6.70 -4.87
C VAL A 49 6.43 -7.40 -6.18
N GLY A 50 6.55 -6.73 -7.33
CA GLY A 50 6.26 -7.30 -8.65
C GLY A 50 4.77 -7.63 -8.85
N ILE A 51 3.88 -6.72 -8.46
CA ILE A 51 2.42 -6.83 -8.59
C ILE A 51 1.91 -5.64 -9.39
N LYS A 52 0.88 -5.85 -10.23
CA LYS A 52 0.34 -4.80 -11.12
C LYS A 52 -0.96 -4.17 -10.62
N SER A 53 -1.56 -4.70 -9.56
CA SER A 53 -2.86 -4.26 -9.05
C SER A 53 -2.96 -4.46 -7.55
N ILE A 54 -3.43 -3.44 -6.84
CA ILE A 54 -3.70 -3.48 -5.41
C ILE A 54 -4.78 -4.51 -5.03
N TRP A 55 -5.70 -4.79 -5.94
CA TRP A 55 -6.81 -5.74 -5.73
C TRP A 55 -6.42 -7.20 -5.91
N LYS A 56 -5.19 -7.48 -6.38
CA LYS A 56 -4.72 -8.83 -6.71
C LYS A 56 -3.35 -9.10 -6.10
N ILE A 57 -3.17 -8.67 -4.86
CA ILE A 57 -1.93 -8.92 -4.13
C ILE A 57 -1.93 -10.37 -3.63
N PRO A 58 -0.97 -11.22 -4.06
CA PRO A 58 -0.82 -12.56 -3.50
C PRO A 58 -0.53 -12.52 -2.00
N ALA A 59 -1.07 -13.47 -1.24
CA ALA A 59 -0.92 -13.52 0.22
C ALA A 59 0.54 -13.54 0.67
N ASP A 60 1.41 -14.24 -0.07
CA ASP A 60 2.86 -14.33 0.20
C ASP A 60 3.61 -13.00 -0.03
N LYS A 61 2.99 -12.03 -0.71
CA LYS A 61 3.55 -10.71 -0.99
C LYS A 61 2.92 -9.59 -0.17
N LEU A 62 1.77 -9.85 0.44
CA LEU A 62 1.00 -8.86 1.20
C LEU A 62 1.83 -8.23 2.33
N ALA A 63 2.62 -9.05 3.02
CA ALA A 63 3.44 -8.58 4.13
C ALA A 63 4.53 -7.59 3.68
N CYS A 64 5.33 -7.93 2.67
CA CYS A 64 6.36 -7.02 2.16
C CYS A 64 5.78 -5.79 1.44
N PHE A 65 4.61 -5.92 0.83
CA PHE A 65 3.88 -4.77 0.31
C PHE A 65 3.49 -3.80 1.44
N GLY A 66 2.92 -4.31 2.53
CA GLY A 66 2.58 -3.52 3.71
C GLY A 66 3.80 -2.85 4.36
N VAL A 67 4.91 -3.57 4.52
CA VAL A 67 6.17 -3.01 5.02
C VAL A 67 6.65 -1.85 4.14
N CYS A 68 6.64 -2.01 2.81
CA CYS A 68 7.02 -0.93 1.91
C CYS A 68 6.18 0.34 2.11
N LEU A 69 4.85 0.20 2.28
CA LEU A 69 3.97 1.34 2.53
C LEU A 69 4.31 2.03 3.86
N LEU A 70 4.56 1.26 4.91
CA LEU A 70 4.92 1.78 6.23
C LEU A 70 6.27 2.52 6.18
N GLU A 71 7.27 1.97 5.50
CA GLU A 71 8.59 2.60 5.30
C GLU A 71 8.44 3.95 4.59
N LYS A 72 7.74 3.96 3.44
CA LYS A 72 7.60 5.15 2.59
C LYS A 72 6.77 6.26 3.22
N LYS A 73 5.89 5.92 4.15
CA LYS A 73 5.06 6.87 4.89
C LYS A 73 5.68 7.27 6.24
N ASP A 74 6.91 6.86 6.52
CA ASP A 74 7.60 7.13 7.80
C ASP A 74 6.79 6.64 9.03
N LEU A 75 6.11 5.51 8.88
CA LEU A 75 5.26 4.90 9.91
C LEU A 75 5.98 3.78 10.68
N MET A 76 7.30 3.72 10.58
CA MET A 76 8.12 2.71 11.22
C MET A 76 9.04 3.33 12.27
N THR A 77 9.42 2.54 13.27
CA THR A 77 10.48 2.87 14.21
C THR A 77 11.85 2.66 13.55
N PRO A 78 12.94 3.20 14.11
CA PRO A 78 14.29 2.95 13.60
C PRO A 78 14.67 1.45 13.52
N GLU A 79 14.08 0.63 14.39
CA GLU A 79 14.27 -0.83 14.42
C GLU A 79 13.44 -1.57 13.35
N GLY A 80 12.68 -0.83 12.54
CA GLY A 80 11.83 -1.39 11.50
C GLY A 80 10.55 -2.00 12.04
N LYS A 81 10.07 -1.61 13.23
CA LYS A 81 8.74 -2.02 13.73
C LYS A 81 7.68 -0.98 13.36
N ILE A 82 6.40 -1.33 13.48
CA ILE A 82 5.31 -0.36 13.29
C ILE A 82 5.41 0.72 14.39
N ASN A 83 5.53 1.99 14.00
CA ASN A 83 5.39 3.09 14.93
C ASN A 83 3.90 3.30 15.23
N HIS A 84 3.46 2.76 16.37
CA HIS A 84 2.05 2.72 16.75
C HIS A 84 1.39 4.10 16.70
N GLU A 85 1.98 5.11 17.35
CA GLU A 85 1.41 6.46 17.39
C GLU A 85 1.31 7.08 16.00
N LYS A 86 2.37 6.98 15.18
CA LYS A 86 2.36 7.52 13.82
C LYS A 86 1.32 6.82 12.95
N ALA A 87 1.16 5.51 13.07
CA ALA A 87 0.19 4.75 12.29
C ALA A 87 -1.26 5.21 12.58
N LEU A 88 -1.62 5.39 13.86
CA LEU A 88 -2.97 5.86 14.22
C LEU A 88 -3.22 7.30 13.78
N LYS A 89 -2.24 8.20 13.95
CA LYS A 89 -2.34 9.59 13.46
C LYS A 89 -2.46 9.67 11.95
N TYR A 90 -1.79 8.76 11.23
CA TYR A 90 -1.90 8.68 9.79
C TYR A 90 -3.34 8.35 9.37
N ILE A 91 -3.99 7.37 10.02
CA ILE A 91 -5.40 7.03 9.76
C ILE A 91 -6.31 8.23 10.04
N GLU A 92 -6.11 8.91 11.17
CA GLU A 92 -6.87 10.11 11.52
C GLU A 92 -6.74 11.22 10.46
N ALA A 93 -5.55 11.38 9.88
CA ALA A 93 -5.26 12.41 8.89
C ALA A 93 -5.86 12.11 7.50
N VAL A 94 -5.88 10.84 7.07
CA VAL A 94 -6.20 10.48 5.68
C VAL A 94 -7.57 9.87 5.48
N MET A 95 -8.18 9.29 6.53
CA MET A 95 -9.47 8.62 6.40
C MET A 95 -10.62 9.61 6.61
N PRO A 96 -11.79 9.38 6.01
CA PRO A 96 -12.99 10.16 6.29
C PRO A 96 -13.50 9.98 7.73
N GLU A 97 -14.10 11.02 8.31
CA GLU A 97 -14.48 11.06 9.73
C GLU A 97 -15.36 9.88 10.15
N LYS A 98 -16.31 9.49 9.30
CA LYS A 98 -17.26 8.39 9.55
C LYS A 98 -16.59 7.04 9.82
N VAL A 99 -15.41 6.80 9.25
CA VAL A 99 -14.70 5.52 9.33
C VAL A 99 -13.42 5.59 10.16
N ARG A 100 -12.96 6.80 10.55
CA ARG A 100 -11.74 6.98 11.36
C ARG A 100 -11.75 6.15 12.62
N LYS A 101 -12.78 6.31 13.47
CA LYS A 101 -12.85 5.63 14.76
C LYS A 101 -12.79 4.11 14.65
N PRO A 102 -13.63 3.43 13.84
CA PRO A 102 -13.56 1.98 13.72
C PRO A 102 -12.22 1.50 13.13
N LEU A 103 -11.62 2.25 12.20
CA LEU A 103 -10.29 1.92 11.68
C LEU A 103 -9.20 2.08 12.74
N ILE A 104 -9.21 3.18 13.49
CA ILE A 104 -8.23 3.43 14.58
C ILE A 104 -8.35 2.35 15.63
N ASP A 105 -9.56 2.06 16.11
CA ASP A 105 -9.79 1.06 17.16
C ASP A 105 -9.37 -0.34 16.68
N GLY A 106 -9.68 -0.70 15.43
CA GLY A 106 -9.30 -1.98 14.84
C GLY A 106 -7.79 -2.11 14.60
N VAL A 107 -7.15 -1.08 14.05
CA VAL A 107 -5.69 -1.09 13.82
C VAL A 107 -4.92 -1.09 15.14
N ASP A 108 -5.34 -0.30 16.13
CA ASP A 108 -4.76 -0.30 17.49
C ASP A 108 -4.82 -1.71 18.11
N LYS A 109 -5.96 -2.39 17.99
CA LYS A 109 -6.11 -3.78 18.42
C LYS A 109 -5.13 -4.71 17.70
N CYS A 110 -5.05 -4.64 16.37
CA CYS A 110 -4.14 -5.48 15.59
C CYS A 110 -2.67 -5.29 15.97
N ILE A 111 -2.25 -4.04 16.16
CA ILE A 111 -0.88 -3.71 16.58
C ILE A 111 -0.61 -4.25 17.99
N LYS A 112 -1.57 -4.13 18.93
CA LYS A 112 -1.41 -4.68 20.29
C LYS A 112 -1.35 -6.20 20.33
N GLU A 113 -2.14 -6.90 19.52
CA GLU A 113 -2.21 -8.36 19.53
C GLU A 113 -1.06 -9.03 18.76
N HIS A 114 -0.58 -8.38 17.70
CA HIS A 114 0.37 -8.99 16.75
C HIS A 114 1.68 -8.22 16.58
N GLY A 115 1.75 -6.95 16.94
CA GLY A 115 2.90 -6.08 16.70
C GLY A 115 4.18 -6.52 17.41
N ASP A 116 4.07 -7.15 18.59
CA ASP A 116 5.24 -7.67 19.32
C ASP A 116 5.93 -8.86 18.60
N LYS A 117 5.21 -9.54 17.69
CA LYS A 117 5.76 -10.64 16.89
C LYS A 117 6.64 -10.15 15.74
N VAL A 118 6.57 -8.86 15.40
CA VAL A 118 7.33 -8.25 14.32
C VAL A 118 8.79 -8.13 14.71
N LYS A 119 9.66 -8.76 13.91
CA LYS A 119 11.12 -8.70 14.08
C LYS A 119 11.76 -7.45 13.47
N GLY A 120 11.01 -6.71 12.67
CA GLY A 120 11.48 -5.48 12.02
C GLY A 120 12.67 -5.71 11.11
N ASN A 121 13.76 -4.96 11.31
CA ASN A 121 14.97 -5.05 10.47
C ASN A 121 15.64 -6.45 10.48
N ASP A 122 15.33 -7.29 11.47
CA ASP A 122 15.83 -8.67 11.56
C ASP A 122 15.01 -9.68 10.73
N ASP A 123 14.00 -9.23 9.96
CA ASP A 123 13.20 -10.06 9.06
C ASP A 123 13.18 -9.52 7.63
N PRO A 124 14.16 -9.89 6.79
CA PRO A 124 14.24 -9.44 5.40
C PRO A 124 13.12 -10.03 4.50
N THR A 125 12.36 -11.00 5.00
CA THR A 125 11.26 -11.65 4.26
C THR A 125 9.90 -11.07 4.59
N CYS A 126 9.84 -10.13 5.54
CA CYS A 126 8.63 -9.50 6.06
C CYS A 126 7.60 -10.49 6.65
N VAL A 127 7.90 -11.79 6.78
CA VAL A 127 6.94 -12.83 7.17
C VAL A 127 6.37 -12.59 8.57
N THR A 128 7.13 -11.97 9.46
CA THR A 128 6.70 -11.63 10.83
C THR A 128 5.68 -10.49 10.87
N PHE A 129 5.49 -9.77 9.76
CA PHE A 129 4.39 -8.79 9.62
C PHE A 129 3.08 -9.43 9.17
N MET A 130 3.06 -10.69 8.76
CA MET A 130 1.88 -11.31 8.15
C MET A 130 0.66 -11.28 9.09
N ASP A 131 0.84 -11.64 10.36
CA ASP A 131 -0.24 -11.64 11.36
C ASP A 131 -0.88 -10.24 11.53
N VAL A 132 -0.05 -9.22 11.76
CA VAL A 132 -0.55 -7.84 11.96
C VAL A 132 -1.11 -7.26 10.66
N GLY A 133 -0.47 -7.55 9.53
CA GLY A 133 -0.89 -7.08 8.20
C GLY A 133 -2.23 -7.67 7.79
N GLN A 134 -2.44 -8.97 8.01
CA GLN A 134 -3.72 -9.62 7.74
C GLN A 134 -4.82 -9.07 8.66
N CYS A 135 -4.56 -8.94 9.96
CA CYS A 135 -5.53 -8.35 10.89
C CYS A 135 -5.96 -6.94 10.45
N VAL A 136 -5.01 -6.08 10.07
CA VAL A 136 -5.31 -4.72 9.56
C VAL A 136 -6.07 -4.77 8.24
N HIS A 137 -5.74 -5.71 7.35
CA HIS A 137 -6.46 -5.89 6.09
C HIS A 137 -7.92 -6.30 6.32
N ASP A 138 -8.17 -7.24 7.23
CA ASP A 138 -9.51 -7.68 7.59
C ASP A 138 -10.33 -6.52 8.18
N ILE A 139 -9.76 -5.71 9.08
CA ILE A 139 -10.40 -4.48 9.59
C ILE A 139 -10.76 -3.51 8.46
N PHE A 140 -9.89 -3.35 7.46
CA PHE A 140 -10.17 -2.48 6.32
C PHE A 140 -11.33 -3.02 5.47
N LEU A 141 -11.40 -4.33 5.25
CA LEU A 141 -12.51 -4.96 4.53
C LEU A 141 -13.84 -4.76 5.27
N ASP A 142 -13.86 -5.05 6.58
CA ASP A 142 -15.04 -4.92 7.44
C ASP A 142 -15.59 -3.48 7.51
N VAL A 143 -14.71 -2.47 7.44
CA VAL A 143 -15.12 -1.07 7.58
C VAL A 143 -15.38 -0.40 6.23
N CYS A 144 -14.63 -0.76 5.19
CA CYS A 144 -14.65 -0.04 3.92
C CYS A 144 -15.38 -0.76 2.78
N VAL A 145 -15.39 -2.09 2.77
CA VAL A 145 -15.91 -2.89 1.65
C VAL A 145 -17.32 -3.42 1.91
N ASP A 146 -17.71 -3.53 3.18
CA ASP A 146 -19.07 -3.89 3.61
C ASP A 146 -20.11 -2.75 3.50
#